data_AF-A0A967LTJ2-F1
#
_entry.id   AF-A0A967LTJ2-F1
#
_cell.length_a   1.000
_cell.length_b   1.000
_cell.length_c   1.000
_cell.angle_alpha   90.00
_cell.angle_beta   90.00
_cell.angle_gamma   90.00
#
_symmetry.space_group_name_H-M   'P 1'
#
loop_
_entity.id
_entity.type
_entity.pdbx_description
1 polymer ?
#
loop_
_entity_poly.entity_id
_entity_poly.type
_entity_poly.pdbx_seq_one_letter_code
_entity_poly.pdbx_strand_id
1 'polypeptide(L)'
;SICSQMPNLTIMAANAVAALDQTHLSQSDHALLAQYAEETSGDYCAGCERLCSEVFAERVPISDVMRCLMYVHSYQDFGLARSTFDALPTQTKKLLTQLDFSAAESSCPRNLPIGKLMREASTLFV
;
A
#
# COMPACT_ATOMS: atom_id res chain seq x y z
N SER A 1 16.35 -0.60 8.46
CA SER A 1 16.36 -1.94 7.83
C SER A 1 15.23 -1.98 6.83
N ILE A 2 15.46 -2.47 5.60
CA ILE A 2 14.43 -2.67 4.58
C ILE A 2 14.20 -4.17 4.39
N CYS A 3 12.95 -4.58 4.17
CA CYS A 3 12.59 -5.97 3.88
C CYS A 3 12.18 -6.08 2.41
N SER A 4 12.91 -6.88 1.64
CA SER A 4 12.56 -7.21 0.25
C SER A 4 12.06 -8.65 0.18
N GLN A 5 10.94 -8.87 -0.51
CA GLN A 5 10.43 -10.22 -0.73
C GLN A 5 11.37 -10.99 -1.67
N MET A 6 11.53 -12.29 -1.43
CA MET A 6 12.38 -13.19 -2.24
C MET A 6 11.55 -14.40 -2.69
N PRO A 7 10.61 -14.23 -3.64
CA PRO A 7 9.64 -15.29 -3.98
C PRO A 7 10.26 -16.40 -4.84
N ASN A 8 11.48 -16.21 -5.37
CA ASN A 8 12.23 -17.21 -6.11
C ASN A 8 13.74 -16.99 -5.97
N LEU A 9 14.53 -17.98 -6.39
CA LEU A 9 16.00 -17.96 -6.26
C LEU A 9 16.65 -16.84 -7.10
N THR A 10 16.05 -16.44 -8.21
CA THR A 10 16.56 -15.36 -9.07
C THR A 10 16.49 -14.01 -8.34
N ILE A 11 15.34 -13.69 -7.76
CA ILE A 11 15.16 -12.44 -6.99
C ILE A 11 15.98 -12.48 -5.70
N MET A 12 16.05 -13.64 -5.02
CA MET A 12 16.91 -13.81 -3.85
C MET A 12 18.37 -13.48 -4.18
N ALA A 13 18.92 -14.06 -5.25
CA ALA A 13 20.28 -13.81 -5.68
C ALA A 13 20.51 -12.34 -6.06
N ALA A 14 19.58 -11.73 -6.80
CA ALA A 14 19.66 -10.32 -7.17
C ALA A 14 19.65 -9.40 -5.93
N ASN A 15 18.76 -9.64 -4.96
CA ASN A 15 18.70 -8.90 -3.71
C ASN A 15 19.99 -9.05 -2.89
N ALA A 16 20.57 -10.27 -2.85
CA ALA A 16 21.83 -10.52 -2.15
C ALA A 16 23.01 -9.77 -2.81
N VAL A 17 23.08 -9.78 -4.14
CA VAL A 17 24.08 -9.00 -4.89
C VAL A 17 23.92 -7.52 -4.59
N ALA A 18 22.71 -6.97 -4.69
CA ALA A 18 22.45 -5.56 -4.42
C ALA A 18 22.77 -5.15 -2.97
N ALA A 19 22.51 -6.02 -1.99
CA ALA A 19 22.80 -5.75 -0.59
C ALA A 19 24.30 -5.79 -0.24
N LEU A 20 25.10 -6.52 -1.02
CA LEU A 20 26.55 -6.65 -0.82
C LEU A 20 27.36 -5.69 -1.71
N ASP A 21 26.72 -5.06 -2.70
CA ASP A 21 27.36 -4.10 -3.59
C ASP A 21 27.82 -2.86 -2.82
N GLN A 22 29.08 -2.48 -3.01
CA GLN A 22 29.70 -1.31 -2.39
C GLN A 22 29.68 -0.08 -3.31
N THR A 23 29.07 -0.20 -4.49
CA THR A 23 28.87 0.92 -5.39
C THR A 23 27.96 1.95 -4.74
N HIS A 24 28.49 3.16 -4.53
CA HIS A 24 27.73 4.26 -3.95
C HIS A 24 26.95 5.00 -5.04
N LEU A 25 25.68 5.28 -4.75
CA LEU A 25 24.87 6.18 -5.57
C LEU A 25 25.47 7.59 -5.53
N SER A 26 25.51 8.24 -6.68
CA SER A 26 25.92 9.64 -6.80
C SER A 26 24.84 10.56 -6.25
N GLN A 27 25.19 11.83 -6.03
CA GLN A 27 24.21 12.85 -5.65
C GLN A 27 23.11 13.01 -6.72
N SER A 28 23.47 12.90 -8.01
CA SER A 28 22.49 12.94 -9.11
C SER A 28 21.53 11.76 -9.07
N ASP A 29 22.00 10.55 -8.75
CA ASP A 29 21.13 9.37 -8.63
C ASP A 29 20.11 9.57 -7.50
N HIS A 30 20.56 10.08 -6.34
CA HIS A 30 19.68 10.40 -5.23
C HIS A 30 18.65 11.47 -5.59
N ALA A 31 19.05 12.51 -6.34
CA ALA A 31 18.12 13.55 -6.78
C ALA A 31 17.04 12.99 -7.72
N LEU A 32 17.41 12.11 -8.66
CA LEU A 32 16.48 11.45 -9.56
C LEU A 32 15.50 10.53 -8.81
N LEU A 33 16.00 9.74 -7.85
CA LEU A 33 15.13 8.89 -7.02
C LEU A 33 14.15 9.70 -6.17
N ALA A 34 14.60 10.84 -5.61
CA ALA A 34 13.74 11.74 -4.86
C ALA A 34 12.65 12.37 -5.75
N GLN A 35 13.02 12.82 -6.94
CA GLN A 35 12.07 13.33 -7.92
C GLN A 35 11.04 12.27 -8.30
N TYR A 36 11.49 11.05 -8.62
CA TYR A 36 10.58 9.95 -8.96
C TYR A 36 9.61 9.60 -7.82
N ALA A 37 10.09 9.60 -6.57
CA ALA A 37 9.26 9.34 -5.41
C ALA A 37 8.21 10.43 -5.15
N GLU A 38 8.49 11.67 -5.55
CA GLU A 38 7.53 12.79 -5.50
C GLU A 38 6.51 12.70 -6.63
N GLU A 39 6.95 12.35 -7.84
CA GLU A 39 6.07 12.21 -9.01
C GLU A 39 5.09 11.02 -8.88
N THR A 40 5.53 9.92 -8.26
CA THR A 40 4.72 8.69 -8.03
C THR A 40 4.11 8.60 -6.64
N SER A 41 4.20 9.70 -5.90
CA SER A 41 3.72 9.88 -4.54
C SER A 41 2.29 9.39 -4.31
N GLY A 42 1.40 9.72 -5.24
CA GLY A 42 -0.02 9.41 -5.17
C GLY A 42 -0.41 8.00 -5.63
N ASP A 43 0.57 7.17 -6.05
CA ASP A 43 0.27 5.85 -6.60
C ASP A 43 0.14 4.75 -5.53
N TYR A 44 0.54 5.04 -4.29
CA TYR A 44 0.54 4.06 -3.22
C TYR A 44 0.23 4.63 -1.84
N CYS A 45 -0.24 3.77 -0.95
CA CYS A 45 -0.43 4.09 0.46
C CYS A 45 0.88 4.02 1.23
N ALA A 46 1.27 5.14 1.85
CA ALA A 46 2.47 5.24 2.68
C ALA A 46 2.31 4.64 4.10
N GLY A 47 1.16 4.03 4.42
CA GLY A 47 0.93 3.41 5.74
C GLY A 47 0.79 4.40 6.90
N CYS A 48 0.53 5.68 6.62
CA CYS A 48 0.31 6.73 7.62
C CYS A 48 -1.12 6.69 8.21
N GLU A 49 -1.59 5.48 8.56
CA GLU A 49 -3.00 5.16 8.89
C GLU A 49 -3.64 6.12 9.89
N ARG A 50 -2.87 6.56 10.89
CA ARG A 50 -3.29 7.53 11.90
C ARG A 50 -4.01 8.75 11.32
N LEU A 51 -3.60 9.25 10.16
CA LEU A 51 -4.15 10.47 9.58
C LEU A 51 -5.53 10.26 8.96
N CYS A 52 -5.74 9.13 8.27
CA CYS A 52 -6.96 8.88 7.51
C CYS A 52 -7.96 8.01 8.27
N SER A 53 -7.52 7.14 9.18
CA SER A 53 -8.41 6.26 9.94
C SER A 53 -8.99 6.92 11.20
N GLU A 54 -8.27 7.84 11.86
CA GLU A 54 -8.74 8.48 13.11
C GLU A 54 -9.80 9.56 12.88
N VAL A 55 -10.13 9.90 11.64
CA VAL A 55 -11.26 10.79 11.32
C VAL A 55 -12.62 10.13 11.59
N PHE A 56 -12.65 8.80 11.74
CA PHE A 56 -13.84 8.03 12.03
C PHE A 56 -13.93 7.66 13.52
N ALA A 57 -15.15 7.60 14.06
CA ALA A 57 -15.38 7.14 15.43
C ALA A 57 -15.10 5.64 15.60
N GLU A 58 -15.28 4.86 14.53
CA GLU A 58 -14.96 3.43 14.47
C GLU A 58 -13.63 3.21 13.77
N ARG A 59 -12.92 2.14 14.14
CA ARG A 59 -11.65 1.79 13.51
C ARG A 59 -11.88 1.23 12.10
N VAL A 60 -11.60 2.06 11.08
CA VAL A 60 -11.66 1.67 9.66
C VAL A 60 -10.27 1.21 9.19
N PRO A 61 -10.12 0.08 8.48
CA PRO A 61 -8.84 -0.59 8.27
C PRO A 61 -8.22 -0.11 6.95
N ILE A 62 -8.04 1.20 6.82
CA ILE A 62 -7.64 1.82 5.55
C ILE A 62 -6.32 1.22 5.07
N SER A 63 -5.30 1.20 5.92
CA SER A 63 -3.98 0.67 5.54
C SER A 63 -4.02 -0.81 5.17
N ASP A 64 -4.87 -1.61 5.81
CA ASP A 64 -4.98 -3.03 5.50
C ASP A 64 -5.64 -3.27 4.14
N VAL A 65 -6.69 -2.53 3.82
CA VAL A 65 -7.33 -2.59 2.50
C VAL A 65 -6.36 -2.13 1.41
N MET A 66 -5.63 -1.04 1.64
CA MET A 66 -4.60 -0.58 0.69
C MET A 66 -3.52 -1.64 0.48
N ARG A 67 -3.10 -2.35 1.52
CA ARG A 67 -2.17 -3.47 1.42
C ARG A 67 -2.71 -4.63 0.59
N CYS A 68 -4.01 -4.96 0.72
CA CYS A 68 -4.64 -5.97 -0.13
C CYS A 68 -4.61 -5.56 -1.62
N LEU A 69 -4.95 -4.31 -1.92
CA LEU A 69 -4.90 -3.78 -3.29
C LEU A 69 -3.47 -3.74 -3.84
N MET A 70 -2.48 -3.36 -3.03
CA MET A 70 -1.08 -3.42 -3.43
C MET A 70 -0.66 -4.83 -3.87
N TYR A 71 -1.10 -5.88 -3.16
CA TYR A 71 -0.80 -7.25 -3.55
C TYR A 71 -1.42 -7.64 -4.90
N VAL A 72 -2.60 -7.11 -5.24
CA VAL A 72 -3.22 -7.32 -6.56
C VAL A 72 -2.52 -6.49 -7.64
N HIS A 73 -2.34 -5.19 -7.43
CA HIS A 73 -1.95 -4.25 -8.49
C HIS A 73 -0.45 -4.27 -8.76
N SER A 74 0.36 -4.37 -7.70
CA SER A 74 1.82 -4.27 -7.79
C SER A 74 2.46 -5.66 -7.86
N TYR A 75 1.99 -6.60 -7.03
CA TYR A 75 2.64 -7.92 -6.92
C TYR A 75 1.95 -8.98 -7.78
N GLN A 76 0.75 -8.68 -8.30
CA GLN A 76 -0.06 -9.62 -9.08
C GLN A 76 -0.36 -10.93 -8.33
N ASP A 77 -0.38 -10.86 -6.99
CA ASP A 77 -0.62 -11.99 -6.10
C ASP A 77 -2.01 -11.88 -5.47
N PHE A 78 -3.01 -12.31 -6.23
CA PHE A 78 -4.40 -12.31 -5.77
C PHE A 78 -4.64 -13.25 -4.58
N GLY A 79 -3.88 -14.34 -4.47
CA GLY A 79 -4.00 -15.29 -3.36
C GLY A 79 -3.56 -14.68 -2.03
N LEU A 80 -2.43 -13.98 -2.02
CA LEU A 80 -1.97 -13.23 -0.86
C LEU A 80 -2.92 -12.07 -0.53
N ALA A 81 -3.42 -11.36 -1.55
CA ALA A 81 -4.40 -10.30 -1.36
C ALA A 81 -5.68 -10.80 -0.69
N ARG A 82 -6.26 -11.90 -1.20
CA ARG A 82 -7.49 -12.49 -0.66
C ARG A 82 -7.30 -13.03 0.74
N SER A 83 -6.23 -13.78 1.00
CA SER A 83 -5.96 -14.28 2.37
C SER A 83 -5.76 -13.14 3.38
N THR A 84 -5.10 -12.06 2.98
CA THR A 84 -4.94 -10.85 3.81
C THR A 84 -6.28 -10.19 4.07
N PHE A 85 -7.14 -10.06 3.05
CA PHE A 85 -8.48 -9.49 3.19
C PHE A 85 -9.38 -10.38 4.06
N ASP A 86 -9.30 -11.70 3.90
CA ASP A 86 -10.13 -12.66 4.63
C ASP A 86 -9.88 -12.60 6.14
N ALA A 87 -8.65 -12.31 6.55
CA ALA A 87 -8.27 -12.10 7.96
C ALA A 87 -8.90 -10.84 8.59
N LEU A 88 -9.46 -9.91 7.80
CA LEU A 88 -10.12 -8.72 8.33
C LEU A 88 -11.46 -9.07 9.00
N PRO A 89 -11.84 -8.39 10.11
CA PRO A 89 -13.12 -8.65 10.77
C PRO A 89 -14.31 -8.37 9.84
N THR A 90 -15.34 -9.22 9.89
CA THR A 90 -16.53 -9.11 9.02
C THR A 90 -17.27 -7.79 9.17
N GLN A 91 -17.38 -7.26 10.39
CA GLN A 91 -18.00 -5.95 10.64
C GLN A 91 -17.28 -4.85 9.87
N THR A 92 -15.95 -4.91 9.88
CA THR A 92 -15.08 -3.95 9.22
C THR A 92 -15.20 -4.01 7.70
N LYS A 93 -15.36 -5.21 7.12
CA LYS A 93 -15.60 -5.39 5.66
C LYS A 93 -16.86 -4.69 5.17
N LYS A 94 -17.91 -4.60 5.99
CA LYS A 94 -19.16 -3.91 5.61
C LYS A 94 -19.01 -2.39 5.51
N LEU A 95 -18.07 -1.81 6.26
CA LEU A 95 -17.86 -0.36 6.28
C LEU A 95 -17.31 0.19 4.97
N LEU A 96 -16.64 -0.64 4.16
CA LEU A 96 -16.00 -0.26 2.90
C LEU A 96 -16.96 0.41 1.91
N THR A 97 -18.24 0.03 1.91
CA THR A 97 -19.25 0.54 0.98
C THR A 97 -20.27 1.47 1.64
N GLN A 98 -20.25 1.58 2.97
CA GLN A 98 -21.26 2.32 3.74
C GLN A 98 -20.78 3.70 4.19
N LEU A 99 -19.47 3.89 4.36
CA LEU A 99 -18.89 5.15 4.84
C LEU A 99 -18.60 6.13 3.71
N ASP A 100 -18.72 7.42 4.03
CA ASP A 100 -18.14 8.50 3.23
C ASP A 100 -16.67 8.69 3.62
N PHE A 101 -15.78 8.53 2.65
CA PHE A 101 -14.33 8.63 2.85
C PHE A 101 -13.74 10.01 2.55
N SER A 102 -14.56 11.01 2.21
CA SER A 102 -14.09 12.35 1.81
C SER A 102 -13.19 13.01 2.86
N ALA A 103 -13.49 12.84 4.16
CA ALA A 103 -12.65 13.35 5.26
C ALA A 103 -11.30 12.62 5.36
N ALA A 104 -11.28 11.32 5.09
CA ALA A 104 -10.06 10.51 5.08
C ALA A 104 -9.18 10.86 3.89
N GLU A 105 -9.77 11.08 2.70
CA GLU A 105 -9.09 11.53 1.49
C GLU A 105 -8.44 12.91 1.71
N SER A 106 -9.18 13.85 2.31
CA SER A 106 -8.69 15.19 2.65
C SER A 106 -7.53 15.18 3.66
N SER A 107 -7.44 14.13 4.48
CA SER A 107 -6.37 13.96 5.48
C SER A 107 -5.18 13.17 4.95
N CYS A 108 -5.28 12.61 3.73
CA CYS A 108 -4.23 11.79 3.15
C CYS A 108 -3.11 12.66 2.56
N PRO A 109 -1.85 12.57 3.05
CA PRO A 109 -0.74 13.36 2.50
C PRO A 109 -0.37 12.97 1.06
N ARG A 110 -0.87 11.82 0.58
CA ARG A 110 -0.67 11.30 -0.78
C ARG A 110 -1.87 11.55 -1.71
N ASN A 111 -2.93 12.23 -1.25
CA ASN A 111 -4.15 12.49 -2.02
C ASN A 111 -4.79 11.24 -2.64
N LEU A 112 -4.75 10.11 -1.92
CA LEU A 112 -5.31 8.87 -2.42
C LEU A 112 -6.83 8.95 -2.53
N PRO A 113 -7.44 8.38 -3.60
CA PRO A 113 -8.89 8.28 -3.74
C PRO A 113 -9.41 7.11 -2.88
N ILE A 114 -9.29 7.22 -1.56
CA ILE A 114 -9.57 6.18 -0.58
C ILE A 114 -10.97 5.58 -0.79
N GLY A 115 -12.01 6.37 -1.00
CA GLY A 115 -13.37 5.87 -1.21
C GLY A 115 -13.51 5.04 -2.47
N LYS A 116 -12.80 5.40 -3.55
CA LYS A 116 -12.77 4.59 -4.78
C LYS A 116 -12.07 3.25 -4.53
N LEU A 117 -10.92 3.29 -3.86
CA LEU A 117 -10.12 2.11 -3.55
C LEU A 117 -10.87 1.15 -2.60
N MET A 118 -11.62 1.67 -1.63
CA MET A 118 -12.47 0.86 -0.74
C MET A 118 -13.56 0.11 -1.51
N ARG A 119 -14.22 0.78 -2.47
CA ARG A 119 -15.22 0.14 -3.33
C ARG A 119 -14.62 -0.91 -4.26
N GLU A 120 -13.44 -0.63 -4.80
CA GLU A 120 -12.69 -1.58 -5.62
C GLU A 120 -12.35 -2.85 -4.82
N ALA A 121 -11.79 -2.70 -3.62
CA ALA A 121 -11.52 -3.84 -2.74
C ALA A 121 -12.80 -4.63 -2.42
N SER A 122 -13.92 -3.94 -2.17
CA SER A 122 -15.21 -4.63 -1.98
C SER A 122 -15.63 -5.44 -3.20
N THR A 123 -15.39 -4.95 -4.42
CA THR A 123 -15.76 -5.66 -5.66
C THR A 123 -14.85 -6.86 -5.92
N LEU A 124 -13.58 -6.78 -5.53
CA LEU A 124 -12.60 -7.85 -5.72
C LEU A 124 -12.77 -8.99 -4.70
N PHE A 125 -13.15 -8.65 -3.46
CA PHE A 125 -13.04 -9.56 -2.33
C PHE A 125 -14.35 -10.02 -1.68
N VAL A 126 -15.44 -9.24 -1.80
CA VAL A 126 -16.76 -9.52 -1.21
C VAL A 126 -17.71 -10.04 -2.26
#